data_AF-A0A659S1L8-F1
#
_entry.id   AF-A0A659S1L8-F1
#
_cell.length_a   1.000
_cell.length_b   1.000
_cell.length_c   1.000
_cell.angle_alpha   90.00
_cell.angle_beta   90.00
_cell.angle_gamma   90.00
#
_symmetry.space_group_name_H-M   'P 1'
#
loop_
_entity.id
_entity.type
_entity.pdbx_description
1 polymer ?
#
loop_
_entity_poly.entity_id
_entity_poly.type
_entity_poly.pdbx_seq_one_letter_code
_entity_poly.pdbx_strand_id
1 'polypeptide(L)' 'MYALTQGRIFTGHEILDDHALVVANGLIDRVCPMAELPPGIEQRSLNGAILS' A
#
# COMPACT_ATOMS: atom_id res chain seq x y z
N MET A 1 -12.42 -1.07 3.21
CA MET A 1 -11.10 -1.47 2.68
C MET A 1 -10.51 -0.24 1.99
N TYR A 2 -9.22 0.03 2.18
CA TYR A 2 -8.51 1.15 1.55
C TYR A 2 -7.08 0.75 1.23
N ALA A 3 -6.39 1.49 0.37
CA ALA A 3 -4.99 1.30 0.03
C ALA A 3 -4.14 2.48 0.51
N LEU A 4 -3.02 2.20 1.17
CA LEU A 4 -1.94 3.19 1.37
C LEU A 4 -1.05 3.19 0.13
N THR A 5 -0.86 4.35 -0.48
CA THR A 5 -0.17 4.50 -1.77
C THR A 5 0.85 5.65 -1.76
N GLN A 6 1.61 5.79 -2.84
CA GLN A 6 2.55 6.92 -3.03
C GLN A 6 3.56 7.08 -1.89
N GLY A 7 4.07 5.95 -1.39
CA GLY A 7 5.15 5.89 -0.41
C GLY A 7 6.07 4.72 -0.72
N ARG A 8 7.07 4.52 0.13
CA ARG A 8 7.96 3.35 0.06
C ARG A 8 7.61 2.39 1.18
N ILE A 9 7.35 1.12 0.84
CA ILE A 9 6.87 0.13 1.80
C ILE A 9 8.02 -0.79 2.18
N PHE A 10 8.40 -0.78 3.45
CA PHE A 10 9.32 -1.76 4.01
C PHE A 10 8.52 -2.96 4.55
N THR A 11 8.77 -4.15 4.02
CA THR A 11 8.02 -5.38 4.38
C THR A 11 8.60 -6.11 5.59
N GLY A 12 9.69 -5.60 6.17
CA GLY A 12 10.56 -6.33 7.10
C GLY A 12 11.74 -7.03 6.41
N HIS A 13 11.71 -7.17 5.07
CA HIS A 13 12.75 -7.83 4.29
C HIS A 13 13.34 -6.94 3.18
N GLU A 14 12.48 -6.21 2.49
CA GLU A 14 12.86 -5.35 1.37
C GLU A 14 12.03 -4.07 1.33
N ILE A 15 12.50 -3.08 0.56
CA ILE A 15 11.78 -1.84 0.29
C ILE A 15 11.15 -1.97 -1.09
N LEU A 16 9.84 -1.72 -1.16
CA LEU A 16 9.05 -1.74 -2.37
C LEU A 16 8.68 -0.31 -2.79
N ASP A 17 9.09 0.06 -3.99
CA ASP A 17 8.62 1.24 -4.73
C ASP A 17 7.44 0.86 -5.64
N ASP A 18 6.58 1.83 -5.99
CA ASP A 18 5.38 1.62 -6.83
C ASP A 18 4.42 0.51 -6.37
N HIS A 19 4.43 0.23 -5.05
CA HIS A 19 3.54 -0.71 -4.39
C HIS A 19 2.52 -0.01 -3.50
N ALA A 20 1.46 -0.75 -3.16
CA ALA A 20 0.40 -0.33 -2.27
C ALA A 20 0.16 -1.37 -1.17
N LEU A 21 -0.20 -0.91 0.03
CA LEU A 21 -0.66 -1.75 1.13
C LEU A 21 -2.18 -1.68 1.22
N VAL A 22 -2.87 -2.80 0.98
CA VAL A 22 -4.32 -2.89 1.12
C VAL A 22 -4.67 -3.26 2.57
N VAL A 23 -5.55 -2.49 3.18
CA VAL A 23 -6.04 -2.69 4.55
C VAL A 23 -7.53 -3.02 4.52
N ALA A 24 -7.89 -4.14 5.15
CA ALA A 24 -9.26 -4.58 5.33
C ALA A 24 -9.52 -5.00 6.77
N ASN A 25 -10.62 -4.52 7.36
CA ASN A 25 -11.04 -4.88 8.72
C ASN A 25 -9.95 -4.68 9.79
N GLY A 26 -9.13 -3.62 9.65
CA GLY A 26 -8.04 -3.31 10.58
C GLY A 26 -6.80 -4.20 10.43
N LEU A 27 -6.76 -5.08 9.43
CA LEU A 27 -5.64 -5.96 9.14
C LEU A 27 -5.04 -5.65 7.77
N ILE A 28 -3.78 -6.02 7.59
CA ILE A 28 -3.14 -6.05 6.28
C ILE A 28 -3.79 -7.19 5.49
N ASP A 29 -4.44 -6.83 4.39
CA ASP A 29 -5.03 -7.80 3.45
C ASP A 29 -3.95 -8.31 2.50
N ARG A 30 -3.23 -7.38 1.84
CA ARG A 30 -2.13 -7.70 0.92
C ARG A 30 -1.23 -6.50 0.65
N VAL A 31 -0.02 -6.78 0.17
CA VAL A 31 0.86 -5.82 -0.51
C VAL A 31 0.88 -6.19 -1.99
N CYS A 32 0.63 -5.25 -2.89
CA CYS A 32 0.63 -5.50 -4.33
C CYS A 32 1.15 -4.29 -5.13
N PRO A 33 1.59 -4.47 -6.38
CA PRO A 33 1.87 -3.36 -7.28
C PRO A 33 0.68 -2.40 -7.40
N MET A 34 0.95 -1.11 -7.61
CA MET A 34 -0.10 -0.09 -7.82
C MET A 34 -1.08 -0.45 -8.94
N ALA A 35 -0.58 -1.11 -10.00
CA ALA A 35 -1.38 -1.53 -11.15
C ALA A 35 -2.41 -2.63 -10.83
N GLU A 36 -2.23 -3.35 -9.73
CA GLU A 36 -3.11 -4.47 -9.31
C GLU A 36 -4.17 -4.03 -8.30
N LEU A 37 -4.23 -2.74 -7.97
CA LEU A 37 -5.24 -2.21 -7.07
C LEU A 37 -6.66 -2.41 -7.65
N PRO A 38 -7.63 -2.85 -6.82
CA PRO A 38 -9.01 -2.96 -7.28
C PRO A 38 -9.53 -1.62 -7.79
N PRO A 39 -10.25 -1.58 -8.92
CA PRO A 39 -10.80 -0.34 -9.45
C PRO A 39 -11.76 0.28 -8.44
N GLY A 40 -11.60 1.58 -8.17
CA GLY A 40 -12.45 2.33 -7.24
C GLY A 40 -12.13 2.13 -5.75
N ILE A 41 -11.08 1.39 -5.38
CA ILE A 41 -10.61 1.35 -3.99
C ILE A 41 -10.20 2.76 -3.53
N GLU A 42 -10.57 3.12 -2.30
CA GLU A 42 -10.09 4.36 -1.67
C GLU A 42 -8.57 4.31 -1.54
N GLN A 43 -7.88 5.31 -2.10
CA GLN A 43 -6.43 5.45 -1.99
C GLN A 43 -6.08 6.59 -1.03
N ARG A 44 -5.21 6.30 -0.08
CA ARG A 44 -4.69 7.26 0.89
C ARG A 44 -3.20 7.42 0.65
N SER A 45 -2.83 8.60 0.16
CA SER A 45 -1.43 8.91 -0.12
C SER A 45 -0.62 9.00 1.16
N LEU A 46 0.57 8.41 1.13
CA LEU A 46 1.61 8.59 2.13
C LEU A 46 2.49 9.82 1.84
N ASN A 47 2.24 10.54 0.72
CA ASN A 47 2.97 11.74 0.31
C ASN A 47 4.50 11.55 0.32
N GLY A 48 4.98 10.40 -0.15
CA GLY A 48 6.40 10.05 -0.21
C GLY A 48 7.01 9.54 1.10
N ALA A 49 6.22 9.40 2.18
CA ALA A 49 6.69 8.82 3.43
C ALA A 49 7.08 7.34 3.28
N ILE A 50 7.89 6.86 4.24
CA ILE A 50 8.21 5.44 4.37
C ILE A 50 7.22 4.80 5.34
N LEU A 51 6.63 3.68 4.93
CA LEU A 51 5.81 2.81 5.77
C LEU A 51 6.66 1.62 6.23
N SER A 52 6.69 1.35 7.54
CA SER A 52 7.48 0.27 8.17
C SER A 52 6.64 -0.54 9.15
#